data_AF-A0A8T4PIS4-F1
#
_entry.id   AF-A0A8T4PIS4-F1
#
_cell.length_a   1.000
_cell.length_b   1.000
_cell.length_c   1.000
_cell.angle_alpha   90.00
_cell.angle_beta   90.00
_cell.angle_gamma   90.00
#
_symmetry.space_group_name_H-M   'P 1'
#
loop_
_entity.id
_entity.type
_entity.pdbx_description
1 polymer ?
#
loop_
_entity_poly.entity_id
_entity_poly.type
_entity_poly.pdbx_seq_one_letter_code
_entity_poly.pdbx_strand_id
1 'polypeptide(L)'
;MEFKKVKCLNCNDHFEQLRSSIKEVIISKHFLRDAPDFDIGLVAGCQHEHFTRLHKFEETIDGNHIFRAIKGKTHYVYAVDRNKRLVFLRAFSNFKDYKKFLNEKKIILKIIQNE
;
A
#
# COMPACT_ATOMS: atom_id res chain seq x y z
N MET A 1 -22.03 -18.60 -5.51
CA MET A 1 -20.69 -19.01 -5.05
C MET A 1 -20.26 -17.99 -4.01
N GLU A 2 -20.53 -18.26 -2.73
CA GLU A 2 -20.21 -17.35 -1.64
C GLU A 2 -18.71 -17.40 -1.34
N PHE A 3 -18.02 -16.27 -1.50
CA PHE A 3 -16.65 -16.12 -1.04
C PHE A 3 -16.66 -16.11 0.49
N LYS A 4 -16.33 -17.26 1.10
CA LYS A 4 -16.05 -17.37 2.53
C LYS A 4 -14.94 -16.37 2.88
N LYS A 5 -15.29 -15.34 3.65
CA LYS A 5 -14.33 -14.41 4.27
C LYS A 5 -13.45 -15.21 5.23
N VAL A 6 -12.26 -15.61 4.77
CA VAL A 6 -11.19 -16.07 5.65
C VAL A 6 -10.82 -14.86 6.51
N LYS A 7 -11.28 -14.85 7.77
CA LYS A 7 -10.89 -13.83 8.74
C LYS A 7 -9.38 -13.92 8.92
N CYS A 8 -8.66 -12.97 8.32
CA CYS A 8 -7.24 -12.77 8.55
C CYS A 8 -7.03 -12.50 10.05
N LEU A 9 -6.32 -13.40 10.74
CA LEU A 9 -6.14 -13.38 12.20
C LEU A 9 -5.38 -12.14 12.72
N ASN A 10 -4.74 -11.38 11.83
CA ASN A 10 -3.98 -10.16 12.15
C ASN A 10 -4.57 -8.88 11.53
N CYS A 11 -5.69 -8.99 10.82
CA CYS A 11 -6.32 -7.87 10.12
C CYS A 11 -7.43 -7.27 10.98
N ASN A 12 -7.05 -6.58 12.05
CA ASN A 12 -7.94 -5.61 12.70
C ASN A 12 -7.88 -4.27 11.92
N ASP A 13 -7.86 -4.39 10.58
CA ASP A 13 -7.08 -3.53 9.71
C ASP A 13 -7.93 -2.39 9.14
N HIS A 14 -7.48 -1.17 9.41
CA HIS A 14 -7.95 0.07 8.77
C HIS A 14 -8.08 -0.06 7.24
N PHE A 15 -7.30 -0.95 6.62
CA PHE A 15 -7.39 -1.28 5.20
C PHE A 15 -8.67 -2.06 4.83
N GLU A 16 -9.12 -3.03 5.63
CA GLU A 16 -10.32 -3.83 5.30
C GLU A 16 -11.57 -2.96 5.17
N GLN A 17 -11.69 -1.94 6.02
CA GLN A 17 -12.79 -0.97 6.00
C GLN A 17 -12.79 -0.15 4.70
N LEU A 18 -11.62 0.10 4.12
CA LEU A 18 -11.46 0.84 2.88
C LEU A 18 -11.50 -0.06 1.64
N ARG A 19 -11.14 -1.34 1.78
CA ARG A 19 -10.94 -2.27 0.67
C ARG A 19 -12.16 -2.37 -0.24
N SER A 20 -13.36 -2.50 0.34
CA SER A 20 -14.60 -2.61 -0.43
C SER A 20 -14.94 -1.34 -1.21
N SER A 21 -14.32 -0.20 -0.86
CA SER A 21 -14.54 1.06 -1.56
C SER A 21 -13.57 1.28 -2.72
N ILE A 22 -12.47 0.54 -2.78
CA ILE A 22 -11.43 0.70 -3.81
C ILE A 22 -12.00 0.36 -5.18
N LYS A 23 -11.90 1.30 -6.13
CA LYS A 23 -12.45 1.18 -7.49
C LYS A 23 -11.40 0.87 -8.53
N GLU A 24 -10.17 1.30 -8.30
CA GLU A 24 -9.07 1.17 -9.25
C GLU A 24 -7.72 1.08 -8.55
N VAL A 25 -6.74 0.57 -9.29
CA VAL A 25 -5.36 0.42 -8.85
C VAL A 25 -4.46 1.23 -9.78
N ILE A 26 -3.65 2.10 -9.19
CA ILE A 26 -2.70 2.97 -9.90
C ILE A 26 -1.30 2.61 -9.46
N ILE A 27 -0.37 2.54 -10.41
CA ILE A 27 1.04 2.29 -10.12
C ILE A 27 1.83 3.50 -10.56
N SER A 28 2.41 4.22 -9.60
CA SER A 28 3.23 5.38 -9.95
C SER A 28 4.50 4.97 -10.70
N LYS A 29 5.02 5.89 -11.51
CA LYS A 29 6.28 5.69 -12.24
C LYS A 29 7.45 5.37 -11.31
N HIS A 30 7.43 5.96 -10.11
CA HIS A 30 8.45 5.70 -9.12
C HIS A 30 8.39 4.27 -8.58
N PHE A 31 7.19 3.76 -8.31
CA PHE A 31 7.02 2.39 -7.86
C PHE A 31 7.48 1.38 -8.92
N LEU A 32 7.10 1.57 -10.18
CA LEU A 32 7.55 0.71 -11.29
C LEU A 32 9.08 0.68 -11.40
N ARG A 33 9.75 1.80 -11.16
CA ARG A 33 11.22 1.84 -11.15
C ARG A 33 11.82 1.13 -9.94
N ASP A 34 11.21 1.28 -8.77
CA ASP A 34 11.74 0.70 -7.53
C ASP A 34 11.50 -0.83 -7.48
N ALA A 35 10.41 -1.32 -8.10
CA ALA A 35 9.98 -2.71 -8.05
C ALA A 35 9.25 -3.14 -9.35
N PRO A 36 9.97 -3.25 -10.48
CA PRO A 36 9.37 -3.50 -11.80
C PRO A 36 8.65 -4.86 -11.89
N ASP A 37 9.16 -5.87 -11.20
CA ASP A 37 8.64 -7.24 -11.25
C ASP A 37 7.67 -7.56 -10.10
N PHE A 38 7.21 -6.54 -9.36
CA PHE A 38 6.33 -6.77 -8.23
C PHE A 38 4.88 -6.96 -8.68
N ASP A 39 4.34 -8.14 -8.36
CA ASP A 39 2.92 -8.42 -8.54
C ASP A 39 2.08 -7.67 -7.49
N ILE A 40 1.44 -6.58 -7.93
CA ILE A 40 0.52 -5.78 -7.12
C ILE A 40 -0.75 -6.54 -6.71
N GLY A 41 -1.09 -7.62 -7.44
CA GLY A 41 -2.21 -8.52 -7.14
C GLY A 41 -2.06 -9.20 -5.78
N LEU A 42 -0.83 -9.40 -5.31
CA LEU A 42 -0.56 -9.94 -3.97
C LEU A 42 -1.10 -9.02 -2.86
N VAL A 43 -0.98 -7.70 -3.06
CA VAL A 43 -1.48 -6.69 -2.12
C VAL A 43 -2.98 -6.50 -2.29
N ALA A 44 -3.48 -6.32 -3.52
CA ALA A 44 -4.91 -6.11 -3.76
C ALA A 44 -5.77 -7.35 -3.38
N GLY A 45 -5.20 -8.54 -3.54
CA GLY A 45 -5.79 -9.82 -3.19
C GLY A 45 -5.77 -10.13 -1.70
N CYS A 46 -5.03 -9.37 -0.88
CA CYS A 46 -4.75 -9.69 0.52
C CYS A 46 -4.10 -11.07 0.70
N GLN A 47 -3.11 -11.41 -0.12
CA GLN A 47 -2.40 -12.69 -0.03
C GLN A 47 -1.30 -12.62 1.05
N HIS A 48 -1.71 -12.68 2.32
CA HIS A 48 -0.86 -12.51 3.50
C HIS A 48 0.33 -13.48 3.56
N GLU A 49 0.20 -14.68 3.01
CA GLU A 49 1.23 -15.71 2.95
C GLU A 49 2.51 -15.25 2.25
N HIS A 50 2.43 -14.25 1.37
CA HIS A 50 3.59 -13.69 0.66
C HIS A 50 4.29 -12.57 1.42
N PHE A 51 3.80 -12.17 2.59
CA PHE A 51 4.30 -11.01 3.33
C PHE A 51 4.60 -11.35 4.78
N THR A 52 5.71 -10.83 5.29
CA THR A 52 5.93 -10.78 6.74
C THR A 52 4.93 -9.85 7.42
N ARG A 53 4.51 -8.80 6.71
CA ARG A 53 3.44 -7.90 7.13
C ARG A 53 2.74 -7.32 5.93
N LEU A 54 1.42 -7.32 5.93
CA LEU A 54 0.60 -6.73 4.88
C LEU A 54 -0.34 -5.69 5.50
N HIS A 55 -0.70 -4.67 4.73
CA HIS A 55 -1.64 -3.60 5.11
C HIS A 55 -1.35 -2.88 6.43
N LYS A 56 -0.07 -2.78 6.85
CA LYS A 56 0.28 -1.99 8.01
C LYS A 56 -0.11 -0.54 7.77
N PHE A 57 -1.08 -0.04 8.51
CA PHE A 57 -1.39 1.39 8.55
C PHE A 57 -0.20 2.16 9.10
N GLU A 58 0.20 3.21 8.38
CA GLU A 58 1.29 4.10 8.79
C GLU A 58 0.71 5.42 9.32
N GLU A 59 -0.07 6.13 8.51
CA GLU A 59 -0.70 7.40 8.88
C GLU A 59 -1.76 7.82 7.85
N THR A 60 -2.48 8.91 8.16
CA THR A 60 -3.34 9.61 7.21
C THR A 60 -2.70 10.95 6.84
N ILE A 61 -2.52 11.21 5.55
CA ILE A 61 -1.97 12.47 5.02
C ILE A 61 -3.01 13.11 4.12
N ASP A 62 -3.57 14.23 4.56
CA ASP A 62 -4.61 14.95 3.81
C ASP A 62 -5.70 13.99 3.32
N GLY A 63 -6.28 13.17 4.21
CA GLY A 63 -7.34 12.22 3.86
C GLY A 63 -6.93 11.03 2.98
N ASN A 64 -5.64 10.88 2.65
CA ASN A 64 -5.10 9.69 2.00
C ASN A 64 -4.52 8.77 3.06
N HIS A 65 -4.91 7.50 3.04
CA HIS A 65 -4.50 6.53 4.05
C HIS A 65 -3.29 5.75 3.56
N ILE A 66 -2.17 5.91 4.25
CA ILE A 66 -0.89 5.33 3.86
C ILE A 66 -0.70 3.99 4.54
N PHE A 67 -0.30 3.01 3.74
CA PHE A 67 -0.09 1.64 4.15
C PHE A 67 1.27 1.13 3.70
N ARG A 68 1.72 0.08 4.38
CA ARG A 68 2.96 -0.63 4.08
C ARG A 68 2.76 -2.13 4.05
N ALA A 69 3.34 -2.77 3.05
CA ALA A 69 3.63 -4.20 3.04
C ALA A 69 5.14 -4.46 3.19
N ILE A 70 5.49 -5.60 3.75
CA ILE A 70 6.86 -6.07 3.95
C ILE A 70 6.96 -7.47 3.37
N LYS A 71 7.77 -7.65 2.32
CA LYS A 71 8.12 -8.95 1.74
C LYS A 71 9.64 -9.05 1.68
N GLY A 72 10.20 -10.04 2.38
CA GLY A 72 11.63 -10.11 2.63
C GLY A 72 12.14 -8.86 3.36
N LYS A 73 13.11 -8.17 2.77
CA LYS A 73 13.68 -6.91 3.32
C LYS A 73 13.05 -5.65 2.70
N THR A 74 12.10 -5.81 1.79
CA THR A 74 11.55 -4.70 1.01
C THR A 74 10.25 -4.18 1.62
N HIS A 75 10.16 -2.85 1.74
CA HIS A 75 9.00 -2.10 2.18
C HIS A 75 8.28 -1.54 0.96
N TYR A 76 7.05 -1.98 0.73
CA TYR A 76 6.18 -1.49 -0.35
C TYR A 76 5.18 -0.51 0.25
N VAL A 77 5.20 0.73 -0.21
CA VAL A 77 4.35 1.80 0.32
C VAL A 77 3.29 2.15 -0.71
N TYR A 78 2.05 2.20 -0.26
CA TYR A 78 0.89 2.49 -1.09
C TYR A 78 -0.14 3.28 -0.28
N ALA A 79 -1.07 3.91 -0.98
CA ALA A 79 -2.13 4.70 -0.38
C ALA A 79 -3.50 4.24 -0.87
N VAL A 80 -4.50 4.33 -0.01
CA VAL A 80 -5.89 4.46 -0.47
C VAL A 80 -6.22 5.95 -0.44
N ASP A 81 -6.43 6.53 -1.60
CA ASP A 81 -6.67 7.96 -1.75
C ASP A 81 -8.16 8.33 -1.57
N ARG A 82 -8.46 9.62 -1.59
CA ARG A 82 -9.84 10.13 -1.44
C ARG A 82 -10.78 9.69 -2.55
N ASN A 83 -10.25 9.45 -3.76
CA ASN A 83 -10.98 9.00 -4.93
C ASN A 83 -11.21 7.49 -4.95
N LYS A 84 -10.84 6.80 -3.85
CA LYS A 84 -10.95 5.36 -3.68
C LYS A 84 -10.05 4.58 -4.64
N ARG A 85 -8.86 5.11 -4.88
CA ARG A 85 -7.82 4.50 -5.70
C ARG A 85 -6.77 3.89 -4.80
N LEU A 86 -6.32 2.68 -5.12
CA LEU A 86 -5.14 2.07 -4.50
C LEU A 86 -3.90 2.50 -5.28
N VAL A 87 -3.16 3.47 -4.75
CA VAL A 87 -2.01 4.07 -5.44
C VAL A 87 -0.71 3.50 -4.88
N PHE A 88 0.04 2.77 -5.68
CA PHE A 88 1.37 2.27 -5.34
C PHE A 88 2.41 3.38 -5.50
N LEU A 89 3.03 3.78 -4.37
CA LEU A 89 3.84 4.99 -4.29
C LEU A 89 5.33 4.71 -4.54
N ARG A 90 5.95 3.87 -3.71
CA ARG A 90 7.39 3.59 -3.72
C ARG A 90 7.69 2.22 -3.12
N ALA A 91 8.85 1.66 -3.44
CA ALA A 91 9.41 0.50 -2.75
C ALA A 91 10.81 0.79 -2.22
N PHE A 92 11.14 0.26 -1.03
CA PHE A 92 12.42 0.52 -0.36
C PHE A 92 13.01 -0.74 0.24
N SER A 93 14.24 -1.10 -0.14
CA SER A 93 14.99 -2.19 0.49
C SER A 93 15.67 -1.78 1.81
N ASN A 94 15.68 -0.47 2.13
CA ASN A 94 16.30 0.10 3.31
C ASN A 94 15.25 0.77 4.20
N PHE A 95 15.23 0.41 5.49
CA PHE A 95 14.31 0.96 6.47
C PHE A 95 14.50 2.47 6.72
N LYS A 96 15.74 2.98 6.67
CA LYS A 96 16.04 4.40 6.87
C LYS A 96 15.43 5.25 5.75
N ASP A 97 15.53 4.79 4.50
CA ASP A 97 14.98 5.51 3.35
C ASP A 97 13.45 5.51 3.37
N TYR A 98 12.83 4.37 3.71
CA TYR A 98 11.39 4.29 3.97
C TYR A 98 10.95 5.27 5.08
N LYS A 99 11.66 5.29 6.22
CA LYS A 99 11.37 6.20 7.34
C LYS A 99 11.49 7.66 6.91
N LYS A 100 12.53 8.00 6.13
CA LYS A 100 12.71 9.35 5.59
C LYS A 100 11.56 9.72 4.66
N PHE A 101 11.16 8.83 3.75
CA PHE A 101 10.05 9.05 2.83
C PHE A 101 8.73 9.35 3.54
N LEU A 102 8.41 8.65 4.64
CA LEU A 102 7.19 8.94 5.41
C LEU A 102 7.17 10.37 5.98
N ASN A 103 8.33 10.95 6.30
CA ASN A 103 8.41 12.33 6.76
C ASN A 103 8.22 13.36 5.61
N GLU A 104 8.37 12.95 4.35
CA GLU A 104 8.28 13.80 3.17
C GLU A 104 6.82 13.91 2.65
N LYS A 105 5.90 14.32 3.52
CA LYS A 105 4.44 14.35 3.24
C LYS A 105 4.06 15.09 1.96
N LYS A 106 4.75 16.19 1.65
CA LYS A 106 4.55 16.97 0.41
C LYS A 106 4.87 16.16 -0.84
N ILE A 107 5.90 15.32 -0.79
CA ILE A 107 6.30 14.46 -1.92
C ILE A 107 5.28 13.33 -2.09
N ILE A 108 4.84 12.71 -0.99
CA ILE A 108 3.78 11.70 -1.01
C ILE A 108 2.52 12.24 -1.71
N LEU A 109 2.06 13.42 -1.29
CA LEU A 109 0.89 14.06 -1.91
C LEU A 109 1.10 14.36 -3.39
N LYS A 110 2.29 14.84 -3.76
CA LYS A 110 2.64 15.08 -5.17
C LYS A 110 2.59 13.81 -6.00
N ILE A 111 2.99 12.66 -5.46
CA ILE A 111 2.88 11.37 -6.17
C ILE A 111 1.41 10.98 -6.32
N ILE A 112 0.60 11.10 -5.26
CA ILE A 112 -0.83 10.74 -5.31
C ILE A 112 -1.63 11.61 -6.28
N GLN A 113 -1.29 12.89 -6.39
CA GLN A 113 -2.03 13.86 -7.23
C GLN A 113 -1.64 13.81 -8.72
N ASN A 114 -0.43 13.37 -9.05
CA ASN A 114 0.07 13.37 -10.43
C ASN A 114 -0.14 12.04 -11.16
N GLU A 115 -0.86 11.10 -10.54
CA GLU A 115 -1.26 9.81 -11.09
C GLU A 115 -2.79 9.68 -11.00
#